data_AF-H8MZQ1-F1
#
_entry.id   AF-H8MZQ1-F1
#
_cell.length_a   1.000
_cell.length_b   1.000
_cell.length_c   1.000
_cell.angle_alpha   90.00
_cell.angle_beta   90.00
_cell.angle_gamma   90.00
#
_symmetry.space_group_name_H-M   'P 1'
#
loop_
_entity.id
_entity.type
_entity.pdbx_description
1 polymer ?
#
loop_
_entity_poly.entity_id
_entity_poly.type
_entity_poly.pdbx_seq_one_letter_code
_entity_poly.pdbx_strand_id
1 'polypeptide(L)'
;MDGAYRNLKVFSALESQGIRVFSPLPARKNLLPQEERSRGRRGDPINAWRARMQAPAGKRTYAQRAPTAELRNAQVKERQGLRRLHVRGRKRAEAAWLLSLVAHNLLLAIAQGWLDESEGPFFLTP
;
A
#
# COMPACT_ATOMS: atom_id res chain seq x y z
N MET A 1 4.49 1.20 12.94
CA MET A 1 3.03 1.36 13.05
C MET A 1 2.43 0.53 11.91
N ASP A 2 1.97 -0.70 12.17
CA ASP A 2 1.41 -1.62 11.14
C ASP A 2 0.52 -2.71 11.75
N GLY A 3 -0.35 -2.28 12.66
CA GLY A 3 -1.25 -3.20 13.36
C GLY A 3 -2.63 -3.36 12.72
N ALA A 4 -3.11 -2.36 11.98
CA ALA A 4 -4.54 -2.06 11.99
C ALA A 4 -5.35 -2.31 10.69
N TYR A 5 -4.73 -2.69 9.56
CA TYR A 5 -5.46 -2.90 8.30
C TYR A 5 -5.69 -4.39 7.96
N ARG A 6 -5.90 -5.23 8.97
CA ARG A 6 -5.97 -6.69 8.81
C ARG A 6 -7.41 -7.18 8.74
N ASN A 7 -8.14 -6.73 7.72
CA ASN A 7 -9.47 -7.26 7.46
C ASN A 7 -9.39 -8.25 6.28
N LEU A 8 -9.49 -9.55 6.58
CA LEU A 8 -9.45 -10.61 5.56
C LEU A 8 -10.53 -10.44 4.49
N LYS A 9 -11.68 -9.83 4.82
CA LYS A 9 -12.74 -9.52 3.84
C LYS A 9 -12.25 -8.49 2.81
N VAL A 10 -11.47 -7.51 3.25
CA VAL A 10 -10.90 -6.49 2.35
C VAL A 10 -9.87 -7.12 1.43
N PHE A 11 -9.03 -8.04 1.94
CA PHE A 11 -8.04 -8.72 1.09
C PHE A 11 -8.72 -9.59 0.04
N SER A 12 -9.73 -10.35 0.43
CA SER A 12 -10.50 -11.15 -0.52
C SER A 12 -11.19 -10.29 -1.58
N ALA A 13 -11.75 -9.14 -1.20
CA ALA A 13 -12.37 -8.22 -2.15
C ALA A 13 -11.34 -7.62 -3.12
N LEU A 14 -10.20 -7.14 -2.63
CA LEU A 14 -9.15 -6.56 -3.47
C LEU A 14 -8.54 -7.59 -4.43
N GLU A 15 -8.23 -8.79 -3.95
CA GLU A 15 -7.71 -9.86 -4.80
C GLU A 15 -8.75 -10.30 -5.85
N SER A 16 -10.05 -10.30 -5.53
CA SER A 16 -11.11 -10.57 -6.52
C SER A 16 -11.20 -9.50 -7.61
N GLN A 17 -10.69 -8.29 -7.35
CA GLN A 17 -10.57 -7.20 -8.31
C GLN A 17 -9.21 -7.21 -9.05
N GLY A 18 -8.39 -8.25 -8.85
CA GLY A 18 -7.04 -8.34 -9.43
C GLY A 18 -5.98 -7.49 -8.72
N ILE A 19 -6.31 -6.87 -7.59
CA ILE A 19 -5.38 -6.06 -6.81
C ILE A 19 -4.59 -6.97 -5.87
N ARG A 20 -3.30 -7.17 -6.18
CA ARG A 20 -2.40 -7.99 -5.36
C ARG A 20 -2.01 -7.26 -4.08
N VAL A 21 -2.41 -7.80 -2.93
CA VAL A 21 -2.13 -7.22 -1.62
C VAL A 21 -0.78 -7.71 -1.06
N PHE A 22 0.04 -6.79 -0.55
CA PHE A 22 1.25 -7.11 0.23
C PHE A 22 1.11 -6.50 1.63
N SER A 23 0.94 -7.36 2.63
CA SER A 23 0.73 -6.98 4.03
C SER A 23 1.28 -8.09 4.93
N PRO A 24 1.91 -7.77 6.08
CA PRO A 24 2.54 -8.75 6.94
C PRO A 24 1.51 -9.73 7.48
N LEU A 25 1.96 -10.98 7.65
CA LEU A 25 1.17 -12.00 8.32
C LEU A 25 1.02 -11.66 9.81
N PRO A 26 -0.14 -11.94 10.42
CA PRO A 26 -0.29 -11.80 11.86
C PRO A 26 0.75 -12.66 12.59
N ALA A 27 1.28 -12.14 13.71
CA ALA A 27 2.09 -12.95 14.61
C ALA A 27 1.24 -14.12 15.13
N ARG A 28 1.84 -15.31 15.23
CA ARG A 28 1.13 -16.56 15.60
C ARG A 28 0.31 -16.44 16.88
N LYS A 29 0.76 -15.63 17.86
CA LYS A 29 0.05 -15.39 19.13
C LYS A 29 -1.32 -14.71 18.97
N ASN A 30 -1.57 -14.07 17.84
CA ASN A 30 -2.77 -13.29 17.56
C ASN A 30 -3.69 -13.94 16.51
N LEU A 31 -3.42 -15.18 16.11
CA LEU A 31 -4.34 -15.93 15.26
C LEU A 31 -5.54 -16.34 16.10
N LEU A 32 -6.73 -15.88 15.74
CA LEU A 32 -7.95 -16.45 16.31
C LEU A 32 -8.06 -17.92 15.81
N PRO A 33 -8.58 -18.87 16.62
CA PRO A 33 -8.71 -20.28 16.22
C PRO A 33 -9.47 -20.53 14.91
N GLN A 34 -10.25 -19.54 14.43
CA GLN A 34 -10.97 -19.56 13.17
C GLN A 34 -10.13 -19.10 11.97
N GLU A 35 -9.09 -18.29 12.17
CA GLU A 35 -8.19 -17.80 11.12
C GLU A 35 -7.15 -18.86 10.72
N GLU A 36 -6.80 -19.78 11.63
CA GLU A 36 -6.05 -21.00 11.30
C GLU A 36 -6.88 -21.97 10.45
N ARG A 37 -8.22 -21.86 10.49
CA ARG A 37 -9.18 -22.75 9.82
C ARG A 37 -9.62 -22.28 8.43
N SER A 38 -8.85 -21.46 7.71
CA SER A 38 -9.04 -21.32 6.26
C SER A 38 -8.65 -22.65 5.59
N ARG A 39 -9.51 -23.66 5.78
CA ARG A 39 -9.40 -25.00 5.27
C ARG A 39 -9.50 -24.92 3.75
N GLY A 40 -8.36 -25.08 3.09
CA GLY A 40 -8.24 -25.97 1.94
C GLY A 40 -9.15 -25.74 0.72
N ARG A 41 -9.73 -24.56 0.49
CA ARG A 41 -10.37 -24.29 -0.80
C ARG A 41 -9.29 -23.85 -1.79
N ARG A 42 -9.07 -24.68 -2.81
CA ARG A 42 -8.22 -24.34 -3.97
C ARG A 42 -8.79 -23.05 -4.59
N GLY A 43 -7.96 -22.00 -4.71
CA GLY A 43 -8.38 -20.69 -5.21
C GLY A 43 -8.81 -19.66 -4.16
N ASP A 44 -8.67 -19.94 -2.85
CA ASP A 44 -8.91 -18.93 -1.81
C ASP A 44 -7.88 -17.78 -1.91
N PRO A 45 -8.31 -16.52 -2.13
CA PRO A 45 -7.42 -15.36 -2.18
C PRO A 45 -6.55 -15.18 -0.94
N ILE A 46 -7.04 -15.63 0.23
CA ILE A 46 -6.30 -15.54 1.50
C ILE A 46 -5.09 -16.49 1.46
N ASN A 47 -5.22 -17.68 0.88
CA ASN A 47 -4.11 -18.62 0.75
C ASN A 47 -3.07 -18.13 -0.25
N ALA A 48 -3.50 -17.51 -1.36
CA ALA A 48 -2.61 -16.89 -2.33
C ALA A 48 -1.81 -15.74 -1.71
N TRP A 49 -2.46 -14.85 -0.94
CA TRP A 49 -1.80 -13.80 -0.18
C TRP A 49 -0.79 -14.36 0.84
N ARG A 50 -1.18 -15.39 1.61
CA ARG A 50 -0.29 -16.03 2.60
C ARG A 50 0.95 -16.61 1.95
N ALA A 51 0.79 -17.39 0.88
CA ALA A 51 1.90 -17.97 0.14
C ALA A 51 2.85 -16.88 -0.38
N ARG A 52 2.30 -15.79 -0.93
CA ARG A 52 3.06 -14.63 -1.40
C ARG A 52 3.88 -13.97 -0.30
N MET A 53 3.28 -13.76 0.88
CA MET A 53 3.96 -13.12 2.01
C MET A 53 4.95 -14.04 2.75
N GLN A 54 4.82 -15.35 2.61
CA GLN A 54 5.82 -16.31 3.10
C GLN A 54 7.04 -16.36 2.18
N ALA A 55 6.84 -16.20 0.87
CA ALA A 55 7.90 -16.22 -0.12
C ALA A 55 8.93 -15.09 0.11
N PRO A 56 10.24 -15.35 -0.09
CA PRO A 56 11.28 -14.32 0.02
C PRO A 56 11.02 -13.12 -0.90
N ALA A 57 10.53 -13.36 -2.11
CA ALA A 57 10.18 -12.32 -3.07
C ALA A 57 9.09 -11.38 -2.53
N GLY A 58 8.00 -11.91 -1.96
CA GLY A 58 6.95 -11.07 -1.41
C GLY A 58 7.38 -10.29 -0.17
N LYS A 59 8.27 -10.85 0.67
CA LYS A 59 8.89 -10.11 1.77
C LYS A 59 9.74 -8.95 1.27
N ARG A 60 10.52 -9.15 0.19
CA ARG A 60 11.32 -8.09 -0.44
C ARG A 60 10.43 -6.98 -1.01
N THR A 61 9.35 -7.34 -1.71
CA THR A 61 8.36 -6.37 -2.20
C THR A 61 7.75 -5.57 -1.04
N TYR A 62 7.35 -6.24 0.05
CA TYR A 62 6.82 -5.53 1.22
C TYR A 62 7.86 -4.59 1.86
N ALA A 63 9.13 -4.98 1.89
CA ALA A 63 10.20 -4.15 2.45
C ALA A 63 10.40 -2.82 1.69
N GLN A 64 10.11 -2.78 0.39
CA GLN A 64 10.16 -1.54 -0.42
C GLN A 64 9.16 -0.48 0.07
N ARG A 65 8.18 -0.84 0.90
CA ARG A 65 7.23 0.12 1.48
C ARG A 65 7.91 1.21 2.30
N ALA A 66 8.95 0.88 3.07
CA ALA A 66 9.62 1.85 3.94
C ALA A 66 10.23 3.02 3.12
N PRO A 67 11.11 2.78 2.13
CA PRO A 67 11.67 3.85 1.30
C PRO A 67 10.64 4.50 0.36
N THR A 68 9.64 3.75 -0.12
CA THR A 68 8.72 4.25 -1.17
C THR A 68 7.47 4.94 -0.61
N ALA A 69 6.85 4.43 0.44
CA ALA A 69 5.59 4.95 0.96
C ALA A 69 5.76 5.67 2.31
N GLU A 70 6.47 5.06 3.27
CA GLU A 70 6.58 5.63 4.62
C GLU A 70 7.45 6.88 4.66
N LEU A 71 8.61 6.85 3.98
CA LEU A 71 9.48 8.00 3.88
C LEU A 71 8.78 9.18 3.19
N ARG A 72 7.99 8.91 2.15
CA ARG A 72 7.21 9.94 1.44
C ARG A 72 6.13 10.55 2.32
N ASN A 73 5.37 9.71 3.00
CA ASN A 73 4.40 10.17 4.00
C ASN A 73 5.08 11.00 5.11
N ALA A 74 6.28 10.62 5.54
CA ALA A 74 7.06 11.40 6.50
C ALA A 74 7.50 12.75 5.91
N GLN A 75 8.02 12.79 4.69
CA GLN A 75 8.41 14.02 4.00
C GLN A 75 7.23 14.99 3.87
N VAL A 76 6.06 14.51 3.47
CA VAL A 76 4.85 15.33 3.38
C VAL A 76 4.41 15.86 4.74
N LYS A 77 4.44 15.04 5.80
CA LYS A 77 4.10 15.50 7.16
C LYS A 77 5.07 16.53 7.70
N GLU A 78 6.37 16.25 7.64
CA GLU A 78 7.39 17.05 8.31
C GLU A 78 7.83 18.26 7.48
N ARG A 79 8.03 18.09 6.16
CA ARG A 79 8.58 19.15 5.29
C ARG A 79 7.50 20.02 4.66
N GLN A 80 6.31 19.49 4.40
CA GLN A 80 5.21 20.25 3.81
C GLN A 80 4.18 20.73 4.86
N GLY A 81 4.44 20.51 6.15
CA GLY A 81 3.63 21.05 7.25
C GLY A 81 2.27 20.38 7.44
N LEU A 82 1.99 19.24 6.80
CA LEU A 82 0.67 18.57 6.85
C LEU A 82 0.42 17.76 8.12
N ARG A 83 1.22 17.92 9.18
CA ARG A 83 0.88 17.39 10.50
C ARG A 83 -0.41 18.01 11.06
N ARG A 84 -0.79 19.20 10.60
CA ARG A 84 -2.04 19.87 10.98
C ARG A 84 -2.76 20.31 9.71
N LEU A 85 -4.01 19.87 9.56
CA LEU A 85 -4.88 20.30 8.47
C LEU A 85 -5.77 21.44 8.98
N HIS A 86 -5.76 22.57 8.28
CA HIS A 86 -6.53 23.77 8.64
C HIS A 86 -8.00 23.71 8.18
N VAL A 87 -8.41 22.59 7.56
CA VAL A 87 -9.77 22.36 7.09
C VAL A 87 -10.58 21.56 8.11
N ARG A 88 -11.88 21.84 8.21
CA ARG A 88 -12.81 21.08 9.05
C ARG A 88 -13.56 20.03 8.24
N GLY A 89 -13.74 18.85 8.82
CA GLY A 89 -14.51 17.74 8.25
C GLY A 89 -13.66 16.73 7.46
N ARG A 90 -14.01 15.44 7.60
CA ARG A 90 -13.23 14.32 7.06
C ARG A 90 -13.00 14.42 5.55
N LYS A 91 -14.04 14.72 4.78
CA LYS A 91 -13.96 14.80 3.31
C LYS A 91 -12.95 15.86 2.83
N ARG A 92 -12.93 17.04 3.47
CA ARG A 92 -12.00 18.11 3.10
C ARG A 92 -10.57 17.80 3.52
N ALA A 93 -10.41 17.22 4.71
CA ALA A 93 -9.10 16.76 5.19
C ALA A 93 -8.51 15.67 4.28
N GLU A 94 -9.33 14.71 3.87
CA GLU A 94 -8.97 13.64 2.93
C GLU A 94 -8.57 14.20 1.56
N ALA A 95 -9.37 15.12 1.00
CA ALA A 95 -9.05 15.78 -0.26
C ALA A 95 -7.73 16.56 -0.21
N ALA A 96 -7.51 17.36 0.85
CA ALA A 96 -6.27 18.12 1.04
C ALA A 96 -5.06 17.19 1.13
N TRP A 97 -5.19 16.11 1.89
CA TRP A 97 -4.14 15.11 2.05
C TRP A 97 -3.78 14.41 0.73
N LEU A 98 -4.80 13.95 0.00
CA LEU A 98 -4.60 13.28 -1.30
C LEU A 98 -3.96 14.21 -2.31
N LEU A 99 -4.43 15.46 -2.41
CA LEU A 99 -3.87 16.44 -3.33
C LEU A 99 -2.39 16.71 -3.05
N SER A 100 -2.02 16.85 -1.77
CA SER A 100 -0.62 17.05 -1.40
C SER A 100 0.27 15.84 -1.70
N LEU A 101 -0.23 14.61 -1.48
CA LEU A 101 0.51 13.40 -1.85
C LEU A 101 0.71 13.29 -3.36
N VAL A 102 -0.32 13.58 -4.15
CA VAL A 102 -0.22 13.58 -5.63
C VAL A 102 0.79 14.62 -6.08
N ALA A 103 0.71 15.85 -5.58
CA ALA A 103 1.66 16.91 -5.91
C ALA A 103 3.10 16.53 -5.53
N HIS A 104 3.30 15.93 -4.36
CA HIS A 104 4.62 15.44 -3.93
C HIS A 104 5.18 14.35 -4.87
N ASN A 105 4.35 13.39 -5.27
CA ASN A 105 4.75 12.34 -6.19
C ASN A 105 5.10 12.89 -7.58
N LEU A 106 4.35 13.89 -8.07
CA LEU A 106 4.66 14.56 -9.33
C LEU A 106 6.00 15.29 -9.28
N LEU A 107 6.25 16.07 -8.21
CA LEU A 107 7.54 16.76 -8.04
C LEU A 107 8.72 15.79 -8.00
N LEU A 108 8.53 14.61 -7.41
CA LEU A 108 9.55 13.56 -7.41
C LEU A 108 9.75 12.96 -8.79
N ALA A 109 8.68 12.66 -9.52
CA ALA A 109 8.78 12.14 -10.88
C ALA A 109 9.55 13.12 -11.79
N ILE A 110 9.25 14.42 -11.69
CA ILE A 110 9.98 15.48 -12.39
C ILE A 110 11.45 15.50 -11.95
N ALA A 111 11.74 15.52 -10.65
CA ALA A 111 13.11 15.58 -10.14
C ALA A 111 13.96 14.33 -10.47
N GLN A 112 13.32 13.20 -10.75
CA GLN A 112 13.98 11.96 -11.20
C GLN A 112 14.07 11.84 -12.73
N GLY A 113 13.55 12.82 -13.48
CA GLY A 113 13.52 12.78 -14.94
C GLY A 113 12.54 11.75 -15.51
N TRP A 114 11.58 11.25 -14.72
CA TRP A 114 10.60 10.25 -15.17
C TRP A 114 9.52 10.83 -16.09
N LEU A 115 9.45 12.17 -16.17
CA LEU A 115 8.49 12.91 -16.99
C LEU A 115 9.20 13.75 -18.06
N ASP A 116 10.49 13.50 -18.30
CA ASP A 116 11.21 14.14 -19.39
C ASP A 116 10.80 13.46 -20.71
N GLU A 117 10.40 14.23 -21.73
CA GLU A 117 9.84 13.71 -22.99
C GLU A 117 10.86 12.97 -23.88
N SER A 118 12.10 12.77 -23.39
CA SER A 118 13.19 12.14 -24.14
C SER A 118 13.10 10.61 -24.19
N GLU A 119 12.29 9.98 -23.35
CA GLU A 119 12.02 8.54 -23.37
C GLU A 119 10.50 8.34 -23.51
N GLY A 120 10.07 7.62 -24.56
CA GLY A 120 8.68 7.51 -25.01
C GLY A 120 7.65 7.02 -23.96
N PRO A 121 6.35 6.95 -24.31
CA PRO A 121 5.26 6.83 -23.35
C PRO A 121 5.43 5.64 -22.41
N PHE A 122 5.62 5.94 -21.13
CA PHE A 122 5.83 5.02 -20.00
C PHE A 122 4.66 4.04 -19.75
N PHE A 123 3.57 4.17 -20.50
CA PHE A 123 2.39 3.32 -20.37
C PHE A 123 2.09 2.64 -21.70
N LEU A 124 1.85 1.32 -21.60
CA LEU A 124 1.41 0.37 -22.63
C LEU A 124 2.53 -0.48 -23.26
N THR A 125 2.95 -1.50 -22.52
CA THR A 125 3.08 -2.83 -23.12
C THR A 125 2.00 -3.75 -22.53
N PRO A 126 1.27 -4.52 -23.36
CA PRO A 126 0.16 -5.38 -22.95
C PRO A 126 0.57 -6.57 -22.07
#